data_AF-A0A3P7IG46-F1
#
_entry.id   AF-A0A3P7IG46-F1
#
_cell.length_a   1.000
_cell.length_b   1.000
_cell.length_c   1.000
_cell.angle_alpha   90.00
_cell.angle_beta   90.00
_cell.angle_gamma   90.00
#
_symmetry.space_group_name_H-M   'P 1'
#
loop_
_entity.id
_entity.type
_entity.pdbx_description
1 polymer ?
#
loop_
_entity_poly.entity_id
_entity_poly.type
_entity_poly.pdbx_seq_one_letter_code
_entity_poly.pdbx_strand_id
1 'polypeptide(L)'
;MGFQRCRERYLEEEAQPLQSCFTHPIKSVYKVVDPGIAHQIGIKGERGKKPSFVVVDASVNVTRDEKRKFGRHDKKYVLLPYHQELSLYLDHHLEHIKHGLLISAIVNENRPALRNYIHALKKFVDAHGFRFVKEDHLKFIKLMYLIMIKKDQWHDVVHYAAKALEKLIK
;
A
#
# COMPACT_ATOMS: atom_id res chain seq x y z
N MET A 1 18.67 17.48 33.68
CA MET A 1 17.51 18.15 33.04
C MET A 1 17.90 18.78 31.69
N GLY A 2 18.47 18.00 30.75
CA GLY A 2 18.98 18.52 29.46
C GLY A 2 18.32 17.95 28.20
N PHE A 3 17.57 16.84 28.32
CA PHE A 3 16.97 16.13 27.17
C PHE A 3 15.57 16.62 26.78
N GLN A 4 14.89 17.38 27.65
CA GLN A 4 13.55 17.91 27.35
C GLN A 4 13.58 19.03 26.29
N ARG A 5 14.59 19.91 26.32
CA ARG A 5 14.66 21.08 25.42
C ARG A 5 14.98 20.76 23.95
N CYS A 6 15.51 19.57 23.65
CA CYS A 6 15.65 19.13 22.25
C CYS A 6 14.35 18.51 21.71
N ARG A 7 13.45 18.02 22.59
CA ARG A 7 12.22 17.31 22.19
C ARG A 7 11.13 18.24 21.64
N GLU A 8 11.07 19.47 22.14
CA GLU A 8 10.08 20.47 21.70
C GLU A 8 10.46 21.09 20.36
N ARG A 9 11.75 21.19 20.01
CA ARG A 9 12.19 21.79 18.74
C ARG A 9 11.88 20.96 17.50
N TYR A 10 11.82 19.62 17.62
CA TYR A 10 11.53 18.73 16.49
C TYR A 10 10.04 18.63 16.12
N LEU A 11 9.13 18.98 17.04
CA LEU A 11 7.68 18.84 16.80
C LEU A 11 7.07 20.04 16.07
N GLU A 12 7.70 21.22 16.15
CA GLU A 12 7.17 22.44 15.52
C GLU A 12 7.72 22.69 14.11
N GLU A 13 8.95 22.25 13.77
CA GLU A 13 9.53 22.50 12.44
C GLU A 13 9.09 21.51 11.34
N GLU A 14 8.64 20.29 11.67
CA GLU A 14 8.27 19.28 10.65
C GLU A 14 6.75 19.05 10.49
N ALA A 15 5.90 19.81 11.16
CA ALA A 15 4.45 19.70 11.00
C ALA A 15 3.93 20.28 9.66
N GLN A 16 4.72 21.14 9.00
CA GLN A 16 4.27 21.90 7.82
C GLN A 16 4.67 21.38 6.41
N PRO A 17 5.67 20.49 6.18
CA PRO A 17 5.93 20.00 4.83
C PRO A 17 5.11 18.75 4.46
N LEU A 18 4.52 18.00 5.41
CA LEU A 18 3.80 16.76 5.10
C LEU A 18 2.44 16.97 4.42
N GLN A 19 1.88 18.18 4.49
CA GLN A 19 0.63 18.52 3.79
C GLN A 19 0.84 18.84 2.31
N SER A 20 2.03 19.32 1.90
CA SER A 20 2.24 19.81 0.53
C SER A 20 2.52 18.71 -0.50
N CYS A 21 2.79 17.47 -0.07
CA CYS A 21 3.11 16.36 -0.98
C CYS A 21 1.91 15.51 -1.40
N PHE A 22 0.71 15.76 -0.86
CA PHE A 22 -0.46 14.88 -1.06
C PHE A 22 -1.69 15.59 -1.64
N THR A 23 -1.53 16.81 -2.16
CA THR A 23 -2.63 17.56 -2.78
C THR A 23 -2.89 17.09 -4.21
N HIS A 24 -3.47 15.91 -4.34
CA HIS A 24 -4.34 15.62 -5.47
C HIS A 24 -5.75 15.43 -4.93
N PRO A 25 -6.73 16.24 -5.39
CA PRO A 25 -8.11 16.07 -4.99
C PRO A 25 -8.58 14.70 -5.48
N ILE A 26 -8.91 13.82 -4.54
CA ILE A 26 -9.57 12.54 -4.82
C ILE A 26 -10.97 12.87 -5.35
N LYS A 27 -11.10 13.01 -6.67
CA LYS A 27 -12.39 12.85 -7.33
C LYS A 27 -12.72 11.36 -7.28
N SER A 28 -13.36 10.92 -6.20
CA SER A 28 -14.00 9.61 -6.12
C SER A 28 -15.23 9.60 -7.04
N VAL A 29 -14.99 9.44 -8.33
CA VAL A 29 -16.04 8.97 -9.24
C VAL A 29 -15.80 7.48 -9.34
N TYR A 30 -16.56 6.70 -8.57
CA TYR A 30 -16.74 5.29 -8.87
C TYR A 30 -17.44 5.22 -10.24
N LYS A 31 -16.66 5.15 -11.33
CA LYS A 31 -17.13 4.43 -12.49
C LYS A 31 -16.97 2.96 -12.12
N VAL A 32 -18.10 2.36 -11.75
CA VAL A 32 -18.35 0.95 -12.05
C VAL A 32 -17.89 0.79 -13.49
N VAL A 33 -16.74 0.14 -13.70
CA VAL A 33 -16.31 -0.22 -15.04
C VAL A 33 -17.30 -1.30 -15.44
N ASP A 34 -18.32 -0.87 -16.18
CA ASP A 34 -19.27 -1.73 -16.84
C ASP A 34 -18.52 -2.89 -17.50
N PRO A 35 -19.05 -4.13 -17.45
CA PRO A 35 -18.47 -5.30 -18.11
C PRO A 35 -18.59 -5.12 -19.64
N GLY A 36 -17.72 -4.29 -20.20
CA GLY A 36 -17.84 -3.74 -21.55
C GLY A 36 -16.61 -3.90 -22.42
N ILE A 37 -15.59 -4.64 -21.97
CA ILE A 37 -14.53 -5.18 -22.86
C ILE A 37 -14.74 -6.68 -22.98
N ALA A 38 -15.96 -7.05 -23.35
CA ALA A 38 -16.35 -8.37 -23.79
C ALA A 38 -17.13 -8.24 -25.09
N HIS A 39 -16.59 -7.51 -26.07
CA HIS A 39 -17.14 -7.48 -27.43
C HIS A 39 -16.03 -7.42 -28.48
N GLN A 40 -15.33 -8.55 -28.60
CA GLN A 40 -14.98 -9.09 -29.92
C GLN A 40 -14.81 -10.61 -29.82
N ILE A 41 -15.79 -11.28 -29.23
CA ILE A 41 -15.95 -12.71 -29.51
C ILE A 41 -17.45 -12.96 -29.62
N GLY A 42 -17.95 -12.96 -30.85
CA GLY A 42 -19.27 -13.49 -31.15
C GLY A 42 -19.33 -14.93 -30.67
N ILE A 43 -20.12 -15.20 -29.65
CA ILE A 43 -20.40 -16.56 -29.21
C ILE A 43 -21.86 -16.85 -29.60
N LYS A 44 -22.05 -17.24 -30.87
CA LYS A 44 -23.05 -18.27 -31.17
C LYS A 44 -22.57 -19.55 -30.50
N GLY A 45 -23.46 -20.19 -29.74
CA GLY A 45 -23.15 -21.40 -29.00
C GLY A 45 -22.82 -22.54 -29.96
N GLU A 46 -21.58 -23.01 -29.90
CA GLU A 46 -21.18 -24.32 -30.42
C GLU A 46 -20.32 -25.04 -29.39
N ARG A 47 -20.71 -26.29 -29.13
CA ARG A 47 -20.11 -27.22 -28.19
C ARG A 47 -18.74 -27.65 -28.73
N GLY A 48 -17.67 -27.32 -28.01
CA GLY A 48 -16.31 -27.79 -28.30
C GLY A 48 -15.26 -26.68 -28.39
N LYS A 49 -15.10 -25.85 -27.35
CA LYS A 49 -14.02 -24.85 -27.33
C LYS A 49 -12.80 -25.39 -26.61
N LYS A 50 -11.71 -25.57 -27.36
CA LYS A 50 -10.34 -25.75 -26.83
C LYS A 50 -10.03 -24.59 -25.87
N PRO A 51 -9.29 -24.82 -24.77
CA PRO A 51 -8.94 -23.75 -23.85
C PRO A 51 -8.21 -22.65 -24.62
N SER A 52 -8.72 -21.42 -24.56
CA SER A 52 -8.05 -20.26 -25.13
C SER A 52 -6.78 -20.02 -24.32
N PHE A 53 -5.64 -20.42 -24.86
CA PHE A 53 -4.35 -20.16 -24.23
C PHE A 53 -4.02 -18.68 -24.43
N VAL A 54 -3.98 -17.92 -23.34
CA VAL A 54 -3.52 -16.53 -23.38
C VAL A 54 -2.01 -16.58 -23.18
N VAL A 55 -1.27 -16.33 -24.27
CA VAL A 55 0.18 -16.17 -24.20
C VAL A 55 0.47 -14.81 -23.59
N VAL A 56 1.21 -14.80 -22.47
CA VAL A 56 1.58 -13.58 -21.76
C VAL A 56 3.05 -13.29 -22.03
N ASP A 57 3.34 -12.12 -22.59
CA ASP A 57 4.70 -11.64 -22.77
C ASP A 57 5.28 -11.18 -21.43
N ALA A 58 5.90 -12.13 -20.71
CA ALA A 58 6.50 -11.87 -19.41
C ALA A 58 7.58 -10.77 -19.46
N SER A 59 8.33 -10.68 -20.56
CA SER A 59 9.39 -9.67 -20.75
C SER A 59 8.86 -8.24 -20.63
N VAL A 60 7.69 -7.96 -21.22
CA VAL A 60 7.05 -6.64 -21.16
C VAL A 60 6.66 -6.30 -19.72
N ASN A 61 6.12 -7.27 -18.97
CA ASN A 61 5.72 -7.07 -17.58
C ASN A 61 6.93 -6.85 -16.65
N VAL A 62 8.04 -7.57 -16.87
CA VAL A 62 9.30 -7.36 -16.11
C VAL A 62 9.80 -5.93 -16.31
N THR A 63 9.91 -5.47 -17.56
CA THR A 63 10.42 -4.10 -17.82
C THR A 63 9.55 -3.02 -17.19
N ARG A 64 8.23 -3.25 -17.05
CA ARG A 64 7.31 -2.32 -16.39
C ARG A 64 7.53 -2.27 -14.88
N ASP A 65 7.72 -3.43 -14.24
CA ASP A 65 7.95 -3.51 -12.80
C ASP A 65 9.34 -2.96 -12.42
N GLU A 66 10.35 -3.17 -13.27
CA GLU A 66 11.69 -2.61 -13.10
C GLU A 66 11.70 -1.07 -13.18
N LYS A 67 10.95 -0.48 -14.14
CA LYS A 67 10.82 0.97 -14.26
C LYS A 67 10.27 1.63 -13.00
N ARG A 68 9.41 0.93 -12.27
CA ARG A 68 8.78 1.43 -11.03
C ARG A 68 9.71 1.36 -9.81
N LYS A 69 10.89 0.74 -9.95
CA LYS A 69 11.90 0.62 -8.88
C LYS A 69 11.32 0.01 -7.59
N PHE A 70 10.45 -0.98 -7.74
CA PHE A 70 9.93 -1.72 -6.59
C PHE A 70 11.06 -2.39 -5.81
N GLY A 71 10.85 -2.56 -4.51
CA GLY A 71 11.74 -3.34 -3.67
C GLY A 71 11.68 -4.84 -3.98
N ARG A 72 11.91 -5.66 -2.95
CA ARG A 72 11.80 -7.12 -3.03
C ARG A 72 10.32 -7.53 -3.20
N HIS A 73 9.85 -7.63 -4.43
CA HIS A 73 8.49 -8.06 -4.76
C HIS A 73 8.48 -9.46 -5.37
N ASP A 74 7.36 -10.15 -5.26
CA ASP A 74 7.19 -11.50 -5.80
C ASP A 74 7.13 -11.47 -7.33
N LYS A 75 8.10 -12.14 -7.96
CA LYS A 75 8.20 -12.25 -9.43
C LYS A 75 7.06 -13.05 -10.07
N LYS A 76 6.23 -13.72 -9.25
CA LYS A 76 5.14 -14.61 -9.69
C LYS A 76 4.05 -13.86 -10.45
N TYR A 77 3.82 -12.58 -10.13
CA TYR A 77 2.73 -11.79 -10.71
C TYR A 77 2.93 -11.47 -12.20
N VAL A 78 4.19 -11.37 -12.64
CA VAL A 78 4.59 -11.06 -14.02
C VAL A 78 4.02 -12.06 -15.04
N LEU A 79 3.83 -13.31 -14.60
CA LEU A 79 3.34 -14.42 -15.44
C LEU A 79 1.82 -14.44 -15.59
N LEU A 80 1.09 -13.61 -14.84
CA LEU A 80 -0.36 -13.63 -14.84
C LEU A 80 -0.93 -12.84 -16.05
N PRO A 81 -1.97 -13.36 -16.73
CA PRO A 81 -2.63 -12.66 -17.84
C PRO A 81 -3.19 -11.29 -17.45
N TYR A 82 -3.61 -11.14 -16.19
CA TYR A 82 -4.19 -9.93 -15.62
C TYR A 82 -3.18 -9.10 -14.80
N HIS A 83 -1.87 -9.22 -15.08
CA HIS A 83 -0.81 -8.49 -14.35
C HIS A 83 -1.05 -6.98 -14.28
N GLN A 84 -1.54 -6.38 -15.37
CA GLN A 84 -1.75 -4.93 -15.44
C GLN A 84 -2.89 -4.45 -14.53
N GLU A 85 -4.02 -5.15 -14.53
CA GLU A 85 -5.16 -4.85 -13.65
C GLU A 85 -4.79 -5.08 -12.18
N LEU A 86 -4.09 -6.19 -11.90
CA LEU A 86 -3.60 -6.48 -10.56
C LEU A 86 -2.64 -5.40 -10.07
N SER A 87 -1.73 -4.94 -10.93
CA SER A 87 -0.80 -3.86 -10.60
C SER A 87 -1.52 -2.58 -10.19
N LEU A 88 -2.52 -2.17 -10.96
CA LEU A 88 -3.32 -0.97 -10.67
C LEU A 88 -4.14 -1.13 -9.37
N TYR A 89 -4.74 -2.31 -9.18
CA TYR A 89 -5.49 -2.61 -7.96
C TYR A 89 -4.61 -2.53 -6.71
N LEU A 90 -3.40 -3.10 -6.78
CA LEU A 90 -2.45 -3.08 -5.66
C LEU A 90 -1.96 -1.66 -5.35
N ASP A 91 -1.73 -0.84 -6.36
CA ASP A 91 -1.34 0.56 -6.18
C ASP A 91 -2.45 1.33 -5.42
N HIS A 92 -3.70 1.21 -5.88
CA HIS A 92 -4.85 1.86 -5.24
C HIS A 92 -5.08 1.33 -3.81
N HIS A 93 -4.89 0.03 -3.60
CA HIS A 93 -5.00 -0.57 -2.26
C HIS A 93 -3.94 -0.02 -1.30
N LEU A 94 -2.71 0.15 -1.78
CA LEU A 94 -1.63 0.73 -0.98
C LEU A 94 -1.89 2.22 -0.68
N GLU A 95 -2.39 2.99 -1.64
CA GLU A 95 -2.82 4.38 -1.43
C GLU A 95 -3.91 4.49 -0.37
N HIS A 96 -4.90 3.59 -0.42
CA HIS A 96 -5.95 3.52 0.59
C HIS A 96 -5.38 3.22 1.99
N ILE A 97 -4.44 2.28 2.11
CA ILE A 97 -3.76 1.99 3.38
C ILE A 97 -2.97 3.21 3.87
N LYS A 98 -2.21 3.88 3.00
CA LYS A 98 -1.44 5.09 3.36
C LYS A 98 -2.36 6.18 3.91
N HIS A 99 -3.45 6.46 3.21
CA HIS A 99 -4.40 7.48 3.59
C HIS A 99 -5.11 7.13 4.91
N GLY A 100 -5.59 5.90 5.04
CA GLY A 100 -6.23 5.41 6.26
C GLY A 100 -5.31 5.45 7.47
N LEU A 101 -4.03 5.09 7.29
CA LEU A 101 -3.01 5.14 8.33
C LEU A 101 -2.70 6.58 8.75
N LEU A 102 -2.56 7.50 7.78
CA LEU A 102 -2.32 8.92 8.05
C LEU A 102 -3.48 9.55 8.82
N ILE A 103 -4.72 9.38 8.36
CA ILE A 103 -5.91 9.91 9.04
C ILE A 103 -5.99 9.34 10.46
N SER A 104 -5.82 8.03 10.61
CA SER A 104 -5.90 7.39 11.92
C SER A 104 -4.81 7.88 12.89
N ALA A 105 -3.60 8.12 12.38
CA ALA A 105 -2.48 8.63 13.17
C ALA A 105 -2.65 10.09 13.58
N ILE A 106 -3.27 10.93 12.73
CA ILE A 106 -3.57 12.34 13.04
C ILE A 106 -4.71 12.43 14.05
N VAL A 107 -5.83 11.76 13.77
CA VAL A 107 -7.07 11.86 14.56
C VAL A 107 -6.90 11.27 15.95
N ASN A 108 -6.04 10.25 16.15
CA ASN A 108 -5.69 9.63 17.45
C ASN A 108 -6.82 9.06 18.32
N GLU A 109 -8.08 9.39 18.05
CA GLU A 109 -9.24 8.96 18.83
C GLU A 109 -9.75 7.59 18.38
N ASN A 110 -9.40 7.15 17.16
CA ASN A 110 -9.94 5.93 16.56
C ASN A 110 -8.99 4.71 16.69
N ARG A 111 -8.95 4.11 17.90
CA ARG A 111 -8.19 2.88 18.21
C ARG A 111 -8.42 1.72 17.21
N PRO A 112 -9.66 1.32 16.87
CA PRO A 112 -9.87 0.19 15.97
C PRO A 112 -9.43 0.49 14.54
N ALA A 113 -9.60 1.72 14.04
CA ALA A 113 -9.15 2.09 12.69
C ALA A 113 -7.62 2.00 12.56
N LEU A 114 -6.87 2.60 13.49
CA LEU A 114 -5.41 2.57 13.45
C LEU A 114 -4.88 1.13 13.48
N ARG A 115 -5.41 0.30 14.38
CA ARG A 115 -5.07 -1.12 14.45
C ARG A 115 -5.36 -1.85 13.13
N ASN A 116 -6.52 -1.60 12.53
CA ASN A 116 -6.93 -2.26 11.30
C ASN A 116 -6.01 -1.88 10.13
N TYR A 117 -5.60 -0.62 10.01
CA TYR A 117 -4.68 -0.18 8.96
C TYR A 117 -3.25 -0.67 9.18
N ILE A 118 -2.75 -0.73 10.42
CA ILE A 118 -1.45 -1.36 10.73
C ILE A 118 -1.48 -2.84 10.35
N HIS A 119 -2.57 -3.54 10.66
CA HIS A 119 -2.74 -4.95 10.32
C HIS A 119 -2.90 -5.16 8.81
N ALA A 120 -3.62 -4.27 8.12
CA ALA A 120 -3.75 -4.29 6.66
C ALA A 120 -2.40 -4.09 5.98
N LEU A 121 -1.58 -3.15 6.45
CA LEU A 121 -0.21 -2.93 5.97
C LEU A 121 0.64 -4.19 6.13
N LYS A 122 0.60 -4.80 7.32
CA LYS A 122 1.32 -6.06 7.57
C LYS A 122 0.89 -7.17 6.59
N LYS A 123 -0.41 -7.36 6.41
CA LYS A 123 -0.95 -8.36 5.47
C LYS A 123 -0.54 -8.08 4.04
N PHE A 124 -0.51 -6.81 3.63
CA PHE A 124 -0.08 -6.41 2.30
C PHE A 124 1.37 -6.80 2.03
N VAL A 125 2.26 -6.53 2.98
CA VAL A 125 3.68 -6.90 2.89
C VAL A 125 3.85 -8.42 2.89
N ASP A 126 3.12 -9.14 3.73
CA ASP A 126 3.17 -10.61 3.79
C ASP A 126 2.65 -11.26 2.48
N ALA A 127 1.66 -10.66 1.80
CA ALA A 127 1.04 -11.24 0.60
C ALA A 127 1.76 -10.88 -0.71
N HIS A 128 2.22 -9.63 -0.86
CA HIS A 128 2.74 -9.09 -2.12
C HIS A 128 4.23 -8.73 -2.07
N GLY A 129 4.84 -8.78 -0.88
CA GLY A 129 6.20 -8.33 -0.63
C GLY A 129 6.34 -6.81 -0.62
N PHE A 130 7.55 -6.33 -0.85
CA PHE A 130 7.93 -4.92 -0.79
C PHE A 130 7.67 -4.19 -2.13
N ARG A 131 6.39 -4.13 -2.54
CA ARG A 131 5.94 -3.45 -3.76
C ARG A 131 5.78 -1.93 -3.56
N PHE A 132 6.81 -1.28 -3.02
CA PHE A 132 6.84 0.16 -2.79
C PHE A 132 8.24 0.72 -2.99
N VAL A 133 8.31 2.04 -3.21
CA VAL A 133 9.57 2.76 -3.36
C VAL A 133 10.30 2.78 -2.01
N LYS A 134 11.64 2.78 -2.06
CA LYS A 134 12.49 2.82 -0.84
C LYS A 134 12.14 3.97 0.11
N GLU A 135 11.74 5.11 -0.43
CA GLU A 135 11.34 6.29 0.35
C GLU A 135 10.10 6.01 1.20
N ASP A 136 9.09 5.37 0.60
CA ASP A 136 7.87 5.00 1.31
C ASP A 136 8.13 3.92 2.36
N HIS A 137 9.04 2.99 2.07
CA HIS A 137 9.49 2.00 3.05
C HIS A 137 10.04 2.66 4.31
N LEU A 138 10.94 3.63 4.15
CA LEU A 138 11.52 4.37 5.28
C LEU A 138 10.45 5.17 6.03
N LYS A 139 9.49 5.78 5.32
CA LYS A 139 8.36 6.49 5.95
C LYS A 139 7.51 5.55 6.79
N PHE A 140 7.23 4.33 6.31
CA PHE A 140 6.49 3.33 7.10
C PHE A 140 7.24 2.91 8.36
N ILE A 141 8.55 2.65 8.28
CA ILE A 141 9.38 2.32 9.45
C ILE A 141 9.35 3.46 10.47
N LYS A 142 9.59 4.70 10.02
CA LYS A 142 9.55 5.89 10.89
C LYS A 142 8.18 6.05 11.56
N LEU A 143 7.10 5.88 10.79
CA LEU A 143 5.74 6.01 11.31
C LEU A 143 5.42 4.93 12.36
N MET A 144 5.77 3.67 12.12
CA MET A 144 5.57 2.60 13.10
C MET A 144 6.36 2.87 14.40
N TYR A 145 7.61 3.34 14.28
CA TYR A 145 8.44 3.71 15.42
C TYR A 145 7.82 4.87 16.23
N LEU A 146 7.32 5.90 15.56
CA LEU A 146 6.65 7.04 16.21
C LEU A 146 5.37 6.61 16.94
N ILE A 147 4.58 5.71 16.35
CA ILE A 147 3.38 5.16 16.99
C ILE A 147 3.74 4.42 18.28
N MET A 148 4.88 3.71 18.33
CA MET A 148 5.32 3.00 19.53
C MET A 148 5.83 3.91 20.66
N ILE A 149 6.40 5.07 20.34
CA ILE A 149 7.05 5.97 21.32
C ILE A 149 6.08 7.00 21.90
N LYS A 150 4.93 7.19 21.24
CA LYS A 150 3.92 8.14 21.69
C LYS A 150 3.43 7.75 23.09
N LYS A 151 3.39 8.73 24.00
CA LYS A 151 2.90 8.56 25.38
C LYS A 151 1.41 8.23 25.35
N ASP A 152 0.95 7.46 26.34
CA ASP A 152 -0.46 7.08 26.52
C ASP A 152 -1.06 6.28 25.35
N GLN A 153 -0.21 5.52 24.64
CA GLN A 153 -0.68 4.61 23.59
C GLN A 153 -1.22 3.31 24.16
N TRP A 154 -2.25 2.80 23.46
CA TRP A 154 -2.86 1.53 23.78
C TRP A 154 -1.87 0.39 23.56
N HIS A 155 -1.70 -0.46 24.57
CA HIS A 155 -0.77 -1.60 24.53
C HIS A 155 -0.96 -2.49 23.29
N ASP A 156 -2.21 -2.69 22.85
CA ASP A 156 -2.51 -3.46 21.64
C ASP A 156 -1.91 -2.80 20.40
N VAL A 157 -2.11 -1.50 20.21
CA VAL A 157 -1.62 -0.77 19.04
C VAL A 157 -0.10 -0.85 18.98
N VAL A 158 0.57 -0.71 20.13
CA VAL A 158 2.02 -0.87 20.24
C VAL A 158 2.45 -2.27 19.83
N HIS A 159 1.74 -3.32 20.28
CA HIS A 159 2.04 -4.70 19.90
C HIS A 159 1.86 -4.96 18.40
N TYR A 160 0.79 -4.45 17.80
CA TYR A 160 0.57 -4.57 16.35
C TYR A 160 1.61 -3.78 15.55
N ALA A 161 1.97 -2.57 16.00
CA ALA A 161 3.02 -1.76 15.39
C ALA A 161 4.38 -2.46 15.47
N ALA A 162 4.74 -3.05 16.62
CA ALA A 162 5.97 -3.81 16.78
C ALA A 162 6.02 -5.02 15.84
N LYS A 163 4.92 -5.78 15.72
CA LYS A 163 4.82 -6.90 14.78
C LYS A 163 4.88 -6.46 13.32
N ALA A 164 4.31 -5.31 12.99
CA ALA A 164 4.41 -4.74 11.64
C ALA A 164 5.85 -4.28 11.35
N LEU A 165 6.51 -3.67 12.33
CA LEU A 165 7.90 -3.21 12.23
C LEU A 165 8.86 -4.38 12.02
N GLU A 166 8.70 -5.49 12.76
CA GLU A 166 9.48 -6.72 12.57
C GLU A 166 9.40 -7.21 11.11
N LYS A 167 8.20 -7.15 10.52
CA LYS A 167 7.95 -7.55 9.13
C LYS A 167 8.47 -6.55 8.10
N LEU A 168 8.56 -5.27 8.44
CA LEU A 168 9.13 -4.27 7.53
C LEU A 168 10.66 -4.34 7.49
N ILE A 169 11.31 -4.74 8.58
CA ILE A 169 12.78 -4.80 8.68
C ILE A 169 13.34 -6.10 8.08
N LYS A 170 12.59 -7.21 8.19
CA LYS A 170 13.02 -8.56 7.78
C LYS A 170 12.82 -8.81 6.29
#